data_AF-A0A355ADP4-F1
#
_entry.id   AF-A0A355ADP4-F1
#
_cell.length_a   1.000
_cell.length_b   1.000
_cell.length_c   1.000
_cell.angle_alpha   90.00
_cell.angle_beta   90.00
_cell.angle_gamma   90.00
#
_symmetry.space_group_name_H-M   'P 1'
#
loop_
_entity.id
_entity.type
_entity.pdbx_description
1 polymer ?
#
loop_
_entity_poly.entity_id
_entity_poly.type
_entity_poly.pdbx_seq_one_letter_code
_entity_poly.pdbx_strand_id
1 'polypeptide(L)' 'MIKKLYRKIFAKFYDSFMTSFEAKIEDDRKNMLNKLNGVVLDVGSGTGINFKFFNDQVKVFAVEPSKPMLLT' A
#
# COMPACT_ATOMS: atom_id res chain seq x y z
N MET A 1 8.25 12.60 20.30
CA MET A 1 8.51 11.16 20.03
C MET A 1 7.77 10.66 18.77
N ILE A 2 6.46 10.90 18.64
CA ILE A 2 5.61 10.55 17.48
C ILE A 2 6.06 11.21 16.14
N LYS A 3 6.60 12.44 16.18
CA LYS A 3 7.05 13.20 15.00
C LYS A 3 8.31 12.65 14.28
N LYS A 4 9.14 11.82 14.93
CA LYS A 4 10.40 11.29 14.34
C LYS A 4 10.17 9.98 13.58
N LEU A 5 9.12 9.25 13.96
CA LEU A 5 8.80 7.93 13.44
C LEU A 5 8.02 8.01 12.13
N TYR A 6 7.05 8.91 12.07
CA TYR A 6 6.27 9.19 10.86
C TYR A 6 7.10 9.81 9.71
N ARG A 7 8.10 10.64 10.04
CA ARG A 7 9.02 11.23 9.05
C ARG A 7 10.00 10.21 8.44
N LYS A 8 10.31 9.11 9.14
CA LYS A 8 11.12 7.99 8.65
C LYS A 8 10.33 7.05 7.74
N ILE A 9 9.01 7.03 7.92
CA ILE A 9 8.05 6.24 7.16
C ILE A 9 7.60 7.00 5.91
N PHE A 10 7.57 8.33 5.93
CA PHE A 10 7.42 9.19 4.75
C PHE A 10 8.72 9.30 3.92
N ALA A 11 9.84 8.77 4.45
CA ALA A 11 11.02 8.42 3.67
C ALA A 11 10.90 7.02 3.01
N LYS A 12 9.87 6.19 3.36
CA LYS A 12 9.30 5.22 2.40
C LYS A 12 8.84 5.99 1.17
N PHE A 13 8.51 5.26 0.11
CA PHE A 13 8.04 5.82 -1.15
C PHE A 13 9.15 6.50 -1.94
N TYR A 14 9.94 7.36 -1.30
CA TYR A 14 11.02 8.11 -1.94
C TYR A 14 12.18 7.24 -2.42
N ASP A 15 12.68 6.28 -1.62
CA ASP A 15 13.64 5.26 -2.08
C ASP A 15 12.99 4.18 -2.96
N SER A 16 11.67 4.02 -2.87
CA SER A 16 10.88 3.03 -3.62
C SER A 16 10.63 3.42 -5.08
N PHE A 17 10.92 4.69 -5.42
CA PHE A 17 10.82 5.36 -6.72
C PHE A 17 12.14 5.33 -7.53
N MET A 18 13.20 4.66 -7.04
CA MET A 18 14.47 4.48 -7.77
C MET A 18 14.35 3.39 -8.87
N THR A 19 13.42 3.66 -9.78
CA THR A 19 13.47 3.59 -11.25
C THR A 19 13.55 2.28 -12.03
N SER A 20 13.82 1.09 -11.46
CA SER A 20 13.74 -0.17 -12.25
C SER A 20 13.04 -1.34 -11.56
N PHE A 21 13.03 -1.36 -10.23
CA PHE A 21 12.34 -2.41 -9.46
C PHE A 21 10.82 -2.17 -9.39
N GLU A 22 10.37 -0.94 -9.65
CA GLU A 22 8.95 -0.57 -9.59
C GLU A 22 8.11 -1.38 -10.59
N ALA A 23 8.49 -1.44 -11.86
CA ALA A 23 7.64 -2.06 -12.88
C ALA A 23 7.34 -3.54 -12.61
N LYS A 24 8.34 -4.30 -12.14
CA LYS A 24 8.14 -5.72 -11.81
C LYS A 24 7.24 -5.91 -10.60
N ILE A 25 7.45 -5.12 -9.53
CA ILE A 25 6.61 -5.19 -8.34
C ILE A 25 5.18 -4.73 -8.66
N GLU A 26 5.01 -3.72 -9.51
CA GLU A 26 3.68 -3.29 -9.95
C GLU A 26 2.96 -4.38 -10.74
N ASP A 27 3.65 -5.07 -11.64
CA ASP A 27 3.06 -6.18 -12.39
C ASP A 27 2.68 -7.34 -11.48
N ASP A 28 3.55 -7.71 -10.53
CA ASP A 28 3.24 -8.73 -9.52
C ASP A 28 2.04 -8.34 -8.65
N ARG A 29 1.98 -7.08 -8.18
CA ARG A 29 0.83 -6.55 -7.43
C ARG A 29 -0.43 -6.60 -8.26
N LYS A 30 -0.39 -6.14 -9.51
CA LYS A 30 -1.54 -6.17 -10.42
C LYS A 30 -2.00 -7.60 -10.67
N ASN A 31 -1.09 -8.52 -10.98
CA ASN A 31 -1.43 -9.91 -11.29
C ASN A 31 -2.00 -10.68 -10.10
N MET A 32 -1.62 -10.31 -8.88
CA MET A 32 -2.09 -10.94 -7.66
C MET A 32 -3.38 -10.30 -7.15
N LEU A 33 -3.41 -8.98 -6.99
CA LEU A 33 -4.50 -8.26 -6.33
C LEU A 33 -5.74 -8.12 -7.24
N ASN A 34 -5.55 -8.03 -8.57
CA ASN A 34 -6.66 -7.92 -9.53
C ASN A 34 -7.46 -9.22 -9.68
N LYS A 35 -7.01 -10.34 -9.11
CA LYS A 35 -7.71 -11.64 -9.16
C LYS A 35 -8.49 -11.95 -7.89
N LEU A 36 -8.36 -11.12 -6.86
CA LEU A 36 -9.07 -11.31 -5.60
C LEU A 36 -10.57 -11.05 -5.77
N ASN A 37 -11.38 -11.63 -4.91
CA ASN A 37 -12.84 -11.43 -4.90
C ASN A 37 -13.36 -11.45 -3.46
N GLY A 38 -14.55 -10.86 -3.24
CA GLY A 38 -15.18 -10.83 -1.93
C GLY A 38 -14.56 -9.80 -0.98
N VAL A 39 -14.38 -10.16 0.28
CA VAL A 39 -13.88 -9.25 1.32
C VAL A 39 -12.39 -9.48 1.54
N VAL A 40 -11.60 -8.42 1.41
CA VAL A 40 -10.14 -8.46 1.56
C VAL A 40 -9.73 -7.61 2.77
N LEU A 41 -8.78 -8.09 3.55
CA LEU A 41 -8.14 -7.33 4.64
C LEU A 41 -6.71 -6.96 4.23
N ASP A 42 -6.45 -5.67 4.00
CA ASP A 42 -5.11 -5.14 3.72
C ASP A 42 -4.42 -4.71 5.03
N VAL A 43 -3.53 -5.56 5.53
CA VAL A 43 -2.84 -5.36 6.81
C VAL A 43 -1.55 -4.57 6.61
N GLY A 44 -1.38 -3.50 7.37
CA GLY A 44 -0.25 -2.58 7.19
C GLY A 44 -0.35 -1.83 5.86
N SER A 45 -1.58 -1.41 5.51
CA SER A 45 -1.89 -0.76 4.24
C SER A 45 -1.02 0.46 3.95
N GLY A 46 -0.41 1.02 5.00
CA GLY A 46 0.40 2.21 4.90
C GLY A 46 -0.38 3.34 4.22
N THR A 47 0.21 3.93 3.18
CA THR A 47 -0.43 4.98 2.37
C THR A 47 -1.42 4.47 1.32
N GLY A 48 -1.69 3.15 1.27
CA GLY A 48 -2.66 2.58 0.33
C GLY A 48 -2.12 2.31 -1.08
N ILE A 49 -0.81 2.14 -1.27
CA ILE A 49 -0.23 1.86 -2.61
C ILE A 49 -0.86 0.65 -3.32
N ASN A 50 -1.36 -0.32 -2.55
CA ASN A 50 -1.98 -1.53 -3.07
C ASN A 50 -3.40 -1.27 -3.64
N PHE A 51 -4.04 -0.16 -3.26
CA PHE A 51 -5.44 0.13 -3.59
C PHE A 51 -5.72 0.17 -5.09
N LYS A 52 -4.77 0.70 -5.87
CA LYS A 52 -4.87 0.80 -7.33
C LYS A 52 -4.78 -0.55 -8.07
N PHE A 53 -4.41 -1.63 -7.39
CA PHE A 53 -4.24 -2.95 -8.00
C PHE A 53 -5.37 -3.94 -7.65
N PHE A 54 -6.22 -3.60 -6.69
CA PHE A 54 -7.44 -4.35 -6.44
C PHE A 54 -8.47 -4.08 -7.55
N ASN A 55 -9.31 -5.07 -7.85
CA ASN A 55 -10.40 -4.91 -8.81
C ASN A 55 -11.68 -4.34 -8.13
N ASP A 56 -12.67 -3.99 -8.94
CA ASP A 56 -13.93 -3.43 -8.44
C ASP A 56 -14.87 -4.48 -7.79
N GLN A 57 -14.49 -5.75 -7.79
CA GLN A 57 -15.28 -6.85 -7.21
C GLN A 57 -14.91 -7.15 -5.75
N VAL A 58 -13.90 -6.47 -5.20
CA VAL A 58 -13.49 -6.63 -3.80
C VAL A 58 -13.96 -5.48 -2.93
N LYS A 59 -14.28 -5.81 -1.68
CA LYS A 59 -14.41 -4.84 -0.59
C LYS A 59 -13.17 -4.94 0.29
N VAL A 60 -12.36 -3.89 0.31
CA VAL A 60 -11.11 -3.87 1.08
C VAL A 60 -11.33 -3.20 2.44
N PHE A 61 -10.96 -3.88 3.52
CA PHE A 61 -10.74 -3.30 4.83
C PHE A 61 -9.25 -3.09 5.03
N ALA A 62 -8.83 -1.84 5.21
CA ALA A 62 -7.42 -1.50 5.44
C ALA A 62 -7.18 -1.27 6.93
N VAL A 63 -6.10 -1.84 7.46
CA VAL A 63 -5.68 -1.62 8.85
C VAL A 63 -4.24 -1.15 8.89
N GLU A 64 -4.00 0.00 9.53
CA GLU A 64 -2.66 0.57 9.65
C GLU A 64 -2.53 1.30 11.01
N PRO A 65 -1.63 0.87 11.91
CA PRO A 65 -1.56 1.41 13.27
C PRO A 65 -1.00 2.85 13.32
N SER A 66 -0.21 3.24 12.33
CA SER A 66 0.30 4.59 12.21
C SER A 66 -0.83 5.48 11.69
N LYS A 67 -1.53 6.16 12.61
CA LYS A 67 -2.57 7.15 12.26
C LYS A 67 -2.17 8.04 11.07
N PRO A 68 -0.94 8.56 10.99
CA PRO A 68 -0.64 9.44 9.90
C PRO A 68 -0.37 8.67 8.58
N MET A 69 -0.14 7.34 8.58
CA MET A 69 -0.13 6.53 7.35
C MET A 69 -1.55 6.24 6.84
N LEU A 70 -2.52 6.08 7.74
CA LEU A 70 -3.95 5.84 7.42
C LEU A 70 -4.67 7.02 6.74
N LEU A 71 -4.05 8.20 6.66
CA LEU A 71 -4.69 9.47 6.28
C LEU A 71 -4.56 9.82 4.77
N THR A 72 -4.58 8.84 3.86
CA THR A 72 -4.60 9.12 2.41
C THR A 72 -5.79 8.48 1.75
#